data_AF-A0A2D6FWW6-F1
#
_entry.id   AF-A0A2D6FWW6-F1
#
_cell.length_a   1.000
_cell.length_b   1.000
_cell.length_c   1.000
_cell.angle_alpha   90.00
_cell.angle_beta   90.00
_cell.angle_gamma   90.00
#
_symmetry.space_group_name_H-M   'P 1'
#
loop_
_entity.id
_entity.type
_entity.pdbx_description
1 polymer ?
#
loop_
_entity_poly.entity_id
_entity_poly.type
_entity_poly.pdbx_seq_one_letter_code
_entity_poly.pdbx_strand_id
1 'polypeptide(L)'
;MNLRQTIWRAIWKFTAISVIVVAANGPIQAETYNVAVLQALDKVTARVSTFDAPVNATIKFGTLEIIARTCDKRPPEETPESTAFLDIWEARPGEPVVSVYRGWMFASSPALAAMEHPVYDVWVLDCKNFSNTDASTSGGKEQ
;
A
#
# COMPACT_ATOMS: atom_id res chain seq x y z
N MET A 1 47.01 27.16 54.60
CA MET A 1 47.58 25.80 54.38
C MET A 1 46.50 24.91 53.80
N ASN A 2 46.80 24.23 52.69
CA ASN A 2 45.86 23.71 51.68
C ASN A 2 45.01 22.51 52.13
N LEU A 3 43.69 22.65 51.99
CA LEU A 3 42.67 21.62 52.18
C LEU A 3 42.39 20.90 50.84
N ARG A 4 43.32 20.05 50.37
CA ARG A 4 43.23 19.48 49.01
C ARG A 4 43.66 18.01 48.84
N GLN A 5 43.65 17.18 49.89
CA GLN A 5 44.24 15.83 49.82
C GLN A 5 43.48 14.69 50.51
N THR A 6 42.15 14.64 50.45
CA THR A 6 41.38 13.49 50.98
C THR A 6 40.43 12.82 49.98
N ILE A 7 40.41 13.24 48.71
CA ILE A 7 39.40 12.74 47.74
C ILE A 7 39.89 11.53 46.92
N TRP A 8 41.17 11.15 46.99
CA TRP A 8 41.76 10.12 46.11
C TRP A 8 41.59 8.65 46.57
N ARG A 9 40.88 8.36 47.66
CA ARG A 9 40.73 6.98 48.18
C ARG A 9 39.36 6.33 47.96
N ALA A 10 38.38 7.06 47.42
CA ALA A 10 37.03 6.53 47.20
C ALA A 10 36.74 6.08 45.76
N ILE A 11 37.77 5.99 44.90
CA ILE A 11 37.62 5.72 43.46
C ILE A 11 37.76 4.22 43.13
N TRP A 12 38.11 3.36 44.09
CA TRP A 12 38.51 1.96 43.79
C TRP A 12 37.53 0.85 44.21
N LYS A 13 36.25 1.14 44.51
CA LYS A 13 35.32 0.08 44.96
C LYS A 13 33.96 -0.01 44.27
N PHE A 14 33.73 0.73 43.19
CA PHE A 14 32.51 0.57 42.40
C PHE A 14 32.79 0.53 40.91
N THR A 15 33.63 -0.41 40.48
CA THR A 15 33.53 -1.00 39.13
C THR A 15 32.31 -1.93 39.10
N ALA A 16 31.11 -1.35 39.21
CA ALA A 16 29.90 -2.00 38.73
C ALA A 16 29.82 -1.69 37.24
N ILE A 17 30.35 -2.60 36.42
CA ILE A 17 30.18 -2.59 34.97
C ILE A 17 28.69 -2.81 34.73
N SER A 18 27.94 -1.73 34.56
CA SER A 18 26.57 -1.77 34.09
C SER A 18 26.63 -2.06 32.60
N VAL A 19 26.43 -3.33 32.22
CA VAL A 19 26.30 -3.75 30.82
C VAL A 19 24.98 -3.20 30.31
N ILE A 20 25.04 -2.16 29.47
CA ILE A 20 23.88 -1.67 28.72
C ILE A 20 23.62 -2.67 27.59
N VAL A 21 22.63 -3.54 27.77
CA VAL A 21 22.12 -4.41 26.71
C VAL A 21 21.31 -3.54 25.74
N VAL A 22 21.90 -3.21 24.60
CA VAL A 22 21.18 -2.56 23.49
C VAL A 22 20.36 -3.62 22.77
N ALA A 23 19.04 -3.58 22.93
CA ALA A 23 18.12 -4.40 22.14
C ALA A 23 18.16 -3.90 20.68
N ALA A 24 18.66 -4.74 19.77
CA ALA A 24 18.58 -4.50 18.33
C ALA A 24 17.14 -4.73 17.88
N ASN A 25 16.38 -3.65 17.67
CA ASN A 25 15.11 -3.71 16.95
C ASN A 25 15.44 -3.98 15.47
N GLY A 26 15.12 -5.17 14.97
CA GLY A 26 15.24 -5.48 13.53
C GLY A 26 14.25 -4.66 12.71
N PRO A 27 14.55 -4.35 11.43
CA PRO A 27 13.61 -3.64 10.57
C PRO A 27 12.39 -4.52 10.31
N ILE A 28 11.20 -4.03 10.67
CA ILE A 28 9.94 -4.59 10.16
C ILE A 28 9.93 -4.28 8.65
N GLN A 29 10.05 -5.33 7.84
CA GLN A 29 9.94 -5.23 6.39
C GLN A 29 8.46 -5.13 6.05
N ALA A 30 8.01 -3.98 5.52
CA ALA A 30 6.71 -3.89 4.89
C ALA A 30 6.74 -4.74 3.60
N GLU A 31 5.79 -5.66 3.44
CA GLU A 31 5.65 -6.42 2.19
C GLU A 31 5.32 -5.44 1.06
N THR A 32 6.16 -5.42 0.01
CA THR A 32 6.04 -4.44 -1.06
C THR A 32 5.06 -4.91 -2.13
N TYR A 33 3.83 -4.41 -2.09
CA TYR A 33 2.82 -4.68 -3.11
C TYR A 33 2.97 -3.78 -4.33
N ASN A 34 3.28 -4.39 -5.48
CA ASN A 34 3.56 -3.66 -6.71
C ASN A 34 2.47 -3.78 -7.80
N VAL A 35 1.35 -4.45 -7.49
CA VAL A 35 0.19 -4.55 -8.38
C VAL A 35 -1.09 -4.22 -7.61
N ALA A 36 -1.86 -3.27 -8.12
CA ALA A 36 -3.23 -3.02 -7.69
C ALA A 36 -4.20 -3.84 -8.54
N VAL A 37 -5.03 -4.66 -7.90
CA VAL A 37 -6.14 -5.35 -8.55
C VAL A 37 -7.33 -4.42 -8.52
N LEU A 38 -7.74 -3.96 -9.70
CA LEU A 38 -8.82 -3.00 -9.87
C LEU A 38 -10.00 -3.67 -10.58
N GLN A 39 -11.19 -3.18 -10.30
CA GLN A 39 -12.41 -3.56 -11.00
C GLN A 39 -13.08 -2.30 -11.53
N ALA A 40 -13.59 -2.38 -12.75
CA ALA A 40 -14.29 -1.29 -13.39
C ALA A 40 -15.64 -1.75 -13.94
N LEU A 41 -16.65 -0.90 -13.79
CA LEU A 41 -17.97 -1.04 -14.37
C LEU A 41 -18.14 0.03 -15.46
N ASP A 42 -18.53 -0.41 -16.65
CA ASP A 42 -19.12 0.46 -17.66
C ASP A 42 -20.64 0.51 -17.42
N LYS A 43 -21.14 1.67 -16.97
CA LYS A 43 -22.56 1.92 -16.67
C LYS A 43 -23.45 1.86 -17.92
N VAL A 44 -22.89 2.12 -19.10
CA VAL A 44 -23.63 2.12 -20.37
C VAL A 44 -23.85 0.69 -20.86
N THR A 45 -22.83 -0.15 -20.78
CA THR A 45 -22.91 -1.55 -21.23
C THR A 45 -23.23 -2.56 -20.12
N ALA A 46 -23.29 -2.09 -18.87
CA ALA A 46 -23.44 -2.91 -17.66
C ALA A 46 -22.37 -4.02 -17.54
N ARG A 47 -21.16 -3.79 -18.09
CA ARG A 47 -20.06 -4.77 -18.06
C ARG A 47 -19.08 -4.44 -16.95
N VAL A 48 -18.81 -5.44 -16.12
CA VAL A 48 -17.77 -5.39 -15.07
C VAL A 48 -16.53 -6.11 -15.57
N SER A 49 -15.36 -5.49 -15.42
CA SER A 49 -14.06 -6.05 -15.79
C SER A 49 -13.08 -5.89 -14.64
N THR A 50 -12.26 -6.92 -14.40
CA THR A 50 -11.18 -6.88 -13.40
C THR A 50 -9.85 -6.90 -14.14
N PHE A 51 -8.92 -6.07 -13.70
CA PHE A 51 -7.59 -5.96 -14.31
C PHE A 51 -6.52 -5.63 -13.28
N ASP A 52 -5.31 -6.03 -13.61
CA ASP A 52 -4.12 -5.76 -12.82
C ASP A 52 -3.48 -4.45 -13.30
N ALA A 53 -3.27 -3.53 -12.36
CA ALA A 53 -2.60 -2.25 -12.58
C ALA A 53 -1.25 -2.28 -11.87
N PRO A 54 -0.13 -2.49 -12.59
CA PRO A 54 1.20 -2.34 -12.02
C PRO A 54 1.39 -0.94 -11.46
N VAL A 55 1.99 -0.84 -10.29
CA VAL A 55 2.26 0.45 -9.64
C VAL A 55 3.17 1.30 -10.55
N ASN A 56 2.77 2.55 -10.77
CA ASN A 56 3.36 3.53 -11.69
C ASN A 56 3.27 3.20 -13.18
N ALA A 57 2.56 2.15 -13.59
CA ALA A 57 2.22 1.91 -14.99
C ALA A 57 0.86 2.54 -15.34
N THR A 58 0.74 2.94 -16.60
CA THR A 58 -0.53 3.42 -17.16
C THR A 58 -1.25 2.27 -17.84
N ILE A 59 -2.48 2.04 -17.42
CA ILE A 59 -3.41 1.10 -18.04
C ILE A 59 -4.63 1.85 -18.58
N LYS A 60 -5.33 1.24 -19.53
CA LYS A 60 -6.49 1.86 -20.18
C LYS A 60 -7.74 1.04 -19.97
N PHE A 61 -8.85 1.73 -19.72
CA PHE A 61 -10.19 1.14 -19.66
C PHE A 61 -11.19 2.10 -20.31
N GLY A 62 -11.70 1.74 -21.50
CA GLY A 62 -12.53 2.65 -22.29
C GLY A 62 -11.75 3.93 -22.67
N THR A 63 -12.25 5.09 -22.27
CA THR A 63 -11.58 6.39 -22.42
C THR A 63 -10.72 6.78 -21.20
N LEU A 64 -10.66 5.95 -20.16
CA LEU A 64 -9.89 6.23 -18.96
C LEU A 64 -8.43 5.77 -19.10
N GLU A 65 -7.53 6.59 -18.60
CA GLU A 65 -6.14 6.24 -18.30
C GLU A 65 -5.98 6.21 -16.78
N ILE A 66 -5.63 5.04 -16.25
CA ILE A 66 -5.57 4.77 -14.82
C ILE A 66 -4.12 4.50 -14.43
N ILE A 67 -3.64 5.14 -13.38
CA ILE A 67 -2.34 4.88 -12.78
C ILE A 67 -2.53 4.62 -11.29
N ALA A 68 -2.11 3.44 -10.82
CA ALA A 68 -1.93 3.17 -9.41
C ALA A 68 -0.57 3.72 -8.96
N ARG A 69 -0.54 4.76 -8.13
CA ARG A 69 0.73 5.35 -7.64
C ARG A 69 1.29 4.57 -6.46
N THR A 70 0.41 4.04 -5.64
CA THR A 70 0.73 3.28 -4.44
C THR A 70 -0.29 2.17 -4.28
N CYS A 71 0.17 0.99 -3.86
CA CYS A 71 -0.69 -0.10 -3.39
C CYS A 71 -0.10 -0.58 -2.06
N ASP A 72 -0.93 -0.63 -1.03
CA ASP A 72 -0.57 -1.08 0.31
C ASP A 72 -1.59 -2.10 0.79
N LYS A 73 -1.13 -3.14 1.47
CA LYS A 73 -1.99 -4.16 2.06
C LYS A 73 -1.49 -4.53 3.44
N ARG A 74 -2.42 -4.51 4.39
CA ARG A 74 -2.13 -4.85 5.77
C ARG A 74 -1.82 -6.33 5.94
N PRO A 75 -0.91 -6.68 6.86
CA PRO A 75 -0.57 -8.06 7.14
C PRO A 75 -1.75 -8.80 7.79
N PRO A 76 -1.80 -10.14 7.69
CA PRO A 76 -2.96 -10.94 8.11
C PRO A 76 -3.18 -10.97 9.63
N GLU A 77 -2.19 -10.57 10.44
CA GLU A 77 -2.35 -10.44 11.90
C GLU A 77 -3.24 -9.25 12.29
N GLU A 78 -3.46 -8.31 11.38
CA GLU A 78 -4.38 -7.18 11.53
C GLU A 78 -5.65 -7.39 10.70
N THR A 79 -6.63 -6.50 10.84
CA THR A 79 -7.82 -6.50 9.97
C THR A 79 -7.38 -6.34 8.50
N PRO A 80 -7.74 -7.28 7.60
CA PRO A 80 -7.27 -7.26 6.22
C PRO A 80 -7.84 -6.05 5.49
N GLU A 81 -6.96 -5.16 5.06
CA GLU A 81 -7.31 -3.94 4.34
C GLU A 81 -6.28 -3.69 3.25
N SER A 82 -6.77 -3.52 2.01
CA SER A 82 -5.96 -3.15 0.85
C SER A 82 -6.34 -1.73 0.44
N THR A 83 -5.35 -0.86 0.30
CA THR A 83 -5.54 0.56 -0.01
C THR A 83 -4.66 0.95 -1.19
N ALA A 84 -5.20 1.67 -2.17
CA ALA A 84 -4.41 2.17 -3.29
C ALA A 84 -4.65 3.65 -3.52
N PHE A 85 -3.58 4.37 -3.90
CA PHE A 85 -3.69 5.74 -4.39
C PHE A 85 -3.82 5.70 -5.91
N LEU A 86 -4.97 6.10 -6.43
CA LEU A 86 -5.25 6.11 -7.85
C LEU A 86 -5.23 7.52 -8.41
N ASP A 87 -4.68 7.64 -9.61
CA ASP A 87 -4.62 8.84 -10.43
C ASP A 87 -5.24 8.49 -11.78
N ILE A 88 -6.44 9.01 -12.04
CA ILE A 88 -7.27 8.63 -13.18
C ILE A 88 -7.60 9.85 -14.01
N TRP A 89 -7.31 9.74 -15.30
CA TRP A 89 -7.63 10.73 -16.31
C TRP A 89 -8.62 10.17 -17.33
N GLU A 90 -9.42 11.05 -17.90
CA GLU A 90 -10.22 10.77 -19.08
C GLU A 90 -9.55 11.41 -20.30
N ALA A 91 -9.29 10.58 -21.30
CA ALA A 91 -8.68 10.97 -22.57
C ALA A 91 -9.64 10.61 -23.72
N ARG A 92 -10.43 11.59 -24.16
CA ARG A 92 -11.33 11.46 -25.31
C ARG A 92 -10.66 11.93 -26.59
N PRO A 93 -10.88 11.27 -27.75
CA PRO A 93 -10.32 11.73 -29.02
C PRO A 93 -10.79 13.15 -29.36
N GLY A 94 -9.84 14.07 -29.58
CA GLY A 94 -10.13 15.45 -29.95
C GLY A 94 -10.49 16.39 -28.80
N GLU A 95 -10.53 15.90 -27.56
CA GLU A 95 -10.75 16.70 -26.35
C GLU A 95 -9.46 16.76 -25.50
N PRO A 96 -9.30 17.78 -24.66
CA PRO A 96 -8.21 17.81 -23.68
C PRO A 96 -8.36 16.68 -22.66
N VAL A 97 -7.23 16.15 -22.17
CA VAL A 97 -7.21 15.16 -21.09
C VAL A 97 -7.61 15.83 -19.77
N VAL A 98 -8.56 15.24 -19.05
CA VAL A 98 -9.10 15.79 -17.79
C VAL A 98 -8.89 14.81 -16.64
N SER A 99 -8.49 15.31 -15.46
CA SER A 99 -8.45 14.50 -14.23
C SER A 99 -9.85 14.26 -13.71
N VAL A 100 -10.25 12.99 -13.65
CA VAL A 100 -11.57 12.58 -13.16
C VAL A 100 -11.51 12.07 -11.73
N TYR A 101 -10.36 11.54 -11.30
CA TYR A 101 -10.18 11.11 -9.91
C TYR A 101 -8.70 11.12 -9.51
N ARG A 102 -8.43 11.57 -8.29
CA ARG A 102 -7.12 11.46 -7.68
C ARG A 102 -7.28 11.32 -6.17
N GLY A 103 -7.00 10.15 -5.63
CA GLY A 103 -7.28 9.89 -4.23
C GLY A 103 -6.92 8.48 -3.77
N TRP A 104 -7.01 8.31 -2.45
CA TRP A 104 -6.91 7.02 -1.78
C TRP A 104 -8.23 6.29 -1.84
N MET A 105 -8.18 5.00 -2.11
CA MET A 105 -9.34 4.13 -2.14
C MET A 105 -9.08 2.84 -1.38
N PHE A 106 -10.11 2.37 -0.67
CA PHE A 106 -10.06 1.24 0.24
C PHE A 106 -10.86 0.06 -0.33
N ALA A 107 -10.27 -1.12 -0.37
CA ALA A 107 -10.90 -2.31 -0.91
C ALA A 107 -12.15 -2.74 -0.09
N SER A 108 -12.12 -2.56 1.22
CA SER A 108 -13.25 -2.89 2.11
C SER A 108 -14.44 -1.94 1.98
N SER A 109 -14.16 -0.68 1.64
CA SER A 109 -15.16 0.39 1.60
C SER A 109 -14.98 1.29 0.38
N PRO A 110 -15.13 0.78 -0.86
CA PRO A 110 -14.92 1.59 -2.05
C PRO A 110 -15.82 2.81 -2.12
N ALA A 111 -17.06 2.69 -1.63
CA ALA A 111 -18.06 3.75 -1.64
C ALA A 111 -17.63 5.03 -0.88
N LEU A 112 -16.69 4.94 0.08
CA LEU A 112 -16.21 6.09 0.85
C LEU A 112 -15.29 7.01 0.04
N ALA A 113 -14.67 6.48 -1.01
CA ALA A 113 -13.74 7.22 -1.85
C ALA A 113 -13.87 6.80 -3.32
N ALA A 114 -15.07 6.44 -3.76
CA ALA A 114 -15.31 5.96 -5.10
C ALA A 114 -15.05 7.08 -6.12
N MET A 115 -14.59 6.68 -7.30
CA MET A 115 -14.52 7.57 -8.44
C MET A 115 -15.93 7.76 -9.00
N GLU A 116 -16.48 8.98 -8.89
CA GLU A 116 -17.79 9.32 -9.44
C GLU A 116 -17.62 9.87 -10.86
N HIS A 117 -17.85 9.03 -11.86
CA HIS A 117 -17.84 9.40 -13.27
C HIS A 117 -19.16 8.94 -13.94
N PRO A 118 -19.73 9.73 -14.87
CA PRO A 118 -21.06 9.42 -15.44
C PRO A 118 -21.13 8.10 -16.23
N VAL A 119 -20.00 7.63 -16.76
CA VAL A 119 -19.95 6.43 -17.64
C VAL A 119 -19.29 5.23 -16.97
N TYR A 120 -18.34 5.46 -16.07
CA TYR A 120 -17.46 4.43 -15.53
C TYR A 120 -17.43 4.52 -14.01
N ASP A 121 -17.38 3.38 -13.34
CA ASP A 121 -16.97 3.30 -11.92
C ASP A 121 -15.71 2.45 -11.85
N VAL A 122 -14.72 2.87 -11.08
CA VAL A 122 -13.49 2.10 -10.83
C VAL A 122 -13.29 1.97 -9.34
N TRP A 123 -12.99 0.76 -8.88
CA TRP A 123 -12.63 0.51 -7.50
C TRP A 123 -11.47 -0.46 -7.30
N VAL A 124 -10.83 -0.36 -6.13
CA VAL A 124 -9.78 -1.28 -5.67
C VAL A 124 -10.43 -2.54 -5.12
N LEU A 125 -9.89 -3.70 -5.49
CA LEU A 125 -10.25 -4.99 -4.92
C LEU A 125 -9.16 -5.53 -3.99
N ASP A 126 -7.89 -5.44 -4.41
CA ASP A 126 -6.78 -5.96 -3.63
C ASP A 126 -5.44 -5.36 -4.08
N CYS A 127 -4.39 -5.56 -3.28
CA CYS A 127 -3.01 -5.36 -3.68
C CYS A 127 -2.29 -6.72 -3.66
N LYS A 128 -1.51 -7.00 -4.72
CA LYS A 128 -0.74 -8.24 -4.85
C LYS A 128 0.69 -7.95 -5.33
N ASN A 129 1.55 -8.95 -5.16
CA ASN A 129 2.91 -8.94 -5.68
C ASN A 129 2.94 -9.51 -7.09
N PHE A 130 3.85 -9.01 -7.94
CA PHE A 130 4.31 -9.74 -9.14
C PHE A 130 5.10 -10.97 -8.67
N SER A 131 4.40 -12.05 -8.35
CA SER A 131 4.98 -13.38 -8.53
C SER A 131 4.64 -13.79 -9.96
N ASN A 132 5.65 -14.20 -10.74
CA ASN A 132 5.44 -14.88 -12.01
C ASN A 132 4.76 -16.23 -11.72
N THR A 133 3.46 -16.21 -11.43
CA THR A 133 2.70 -17.40 -11.06
C THR A 133 1.32 -17.33 -11.72
N ASP A 134 1.32 -17.39 -13.06
CA ASP A 134 0.24 -18.02 -13.83
C ASP A 134 0.27 -19.55 -13.62
N ALA A 135 0.31 -20.01 -12.37
CA ALA A 135 0.44 -21.43 -12.02
C ALA A 135 -0.10 -21.77 -10.61
N SER A 136 -1.20 -21.15 -10.19
CA SER A 136 -2.01 -21.67 -9.08
C SER A 136 -3.46 -21.87 -9.52
N THR A 137 -3.61 -22.85 -10.39
CA THR A 137 -4.73 -23.79 -10.49
C THR A 137 -5.59 -23.85 -9.22
N SER A 138 -6.85 -23.46 -9.38
CA SER A 138 -8.08 -24.00 -8.78
C SER A 138 -8.00 -24.97 -7.59
N GLY A 139 -8.74 -24.61 -6.54
CA GLY A 139 -9.33 -25.53 -5.54
C GLY A 139 -9.64 -24.72 -4.26
N GLY A 140 -10.87 -24.49 -3.80
CA GLY A 140 -12.05 -25.35 -3.85
C GLY A 140 -12.17 -26.16 -2.56
N LYS A 141 -12.96 -25.62 -1.62
CA LYS A 141 -13.65 -26.26 -0.45
C LYS A 141 -12.90 -26.36 0.89
N GLU A 142 -13.47 -25.67 1.87
CA GLU A 142 -14.09 -26.21 3.10
C GLU A 142 -13.49 -27.50 3.69
N GLN A 143 -12.84 -27.36 4.85
CA GLN A 143 -12.99 -28.24 6.03
C GLN A 143 -12.44 -27.56 7.28
#